data_AF-A0A0L6WTP8-F1
#
_entry.id   AF-A0A0L6WTP8-F1
#
_cell.length_a   1.000
_cell.length_b   1.000
_cell.length_c   1.000
_cell.angle_alpha   90.00
_cell.angle_beta   90.00
_cell.angle_gamma   90.00
#
_symmetry.space_group_name_H-M   'P 1'
#
loop_
_entity.id
_entity.type
_entity.pdbx_description
1 polymer ?
#
loop_
_entity_poly.entity_id
_entity_poly.type
_entity_poly.pdbx_seq_one_letter_code
_entity_poly.pdbx_strand_id
1 'polypeptide(L)'
;MYGFNVTDTTFPFDNRPVTPIRDRTFVDWWFHGHLDYPPHPTDFFELPAGRTATAEIACDKGATSYHASAPADIRDRNNPDNVCPGRGIEAFHTTGKDDVTGCALAIAYESDARKVKPEDFAVFSVNQTCVWTRFTDFQVPARMPSCPRGGCTCAFFWIHSSNSGAEENYMNGFKCNVTGSTSDAAALATPKIPRRCGADPLNKKMQDVLGNCTYGAKQPFYWFNLERNNMFEGAFSPPVYNDMYNFLDGAQNDIFVDSYDSLPDPSPVALVPILANTTMSSGYDTTAQGLVVKSIGYVDGY
;
A
#
# COMPACT_ATOMS: atom_id res chain seq x y z
N MET A 1 -5.26 -12.68 9.09
CA MET A 1 -3.97 -12.52 8.36
C MET A 1 -3.15 -13.81 8.46
N TYR A 2 -2.14 -13.99 7.61
CA TYR A 2 -1.12 -15.01 7.83
C TYR A 2 -0.35 -14.68 9.11
N GLY A 3 0.04 -15.70 9.89
CA GLY A 3 0.77 -15.52 11.13
C GLY A 3 -0.04 -14.87 12.26
N PHE A 4 -1.37 -14.91 12.22
CA PHE A 4 -2.25 -14.22 13.18
C PHE A 4 -1.98 -14.57 14.66
N ASN A 5 -1.51 -15.80 14.93
CA ASN A 5 -1.16 -16.28 16.27
C ASN A 5 0.34 -16.58 16.43
N VAL A 6 1.19 -16.12 15.50
CA VAL A 6 2.65 -16.22 15.65
C VAL A 6 3.11 -15.33 16.80
N THR A 7 3.93 -15.90 17.67
CA THR A 7 4.53 -15.26 18.84
C THR A 7 6.05 -15.13 18.69
N ASP A 8 6.69 -14.46 19.65
CA ASP A 8 8.15 -14.32 19.79
C ASP A 8 8.90 -15.65 19.97
N THR A 9 8.17 -16.72 20.28
CA THR A 9 8.68 -18.06 20.59
C THR A 9 8.24 -19.10 19.56
N THR A 10 7.45 -18.71 18.56
CA THR A 10 7.00 -19.62 17.49
C THR A 10 8.15 -20.02 16.55
N PHE A 11 9.10 -19.10 16.34
CA PHE A 11 10.30 -19.31 15.53
C PHE A 11 11.56 -19.24 16.40
N PRO A 12 12.73 -19.74 15.93
CA PRO A 12 14.01 -19.59 16.65
C PRO A 12 14.51 -18.15 16.81
N PHE A 13 13.83 -17.19 16.16
CA PHE A 13 14.06 -15.75 16.23
C PHE A 13 12.71 -15.05 16.33
N ASP A 14 12.70 -13.78 16.76
CA ASP A 14 11.46 -13.01 16.79
C ASP A 14 10.97 -12.76 15.37
N ASN A 15 9.85 -13.40 15.02
CA ASN A 15 9.20 -13.27 13.73
C ASN A 15 7.71 -12.93 13.89
N ARG A 16 7.37 -12.17 14.93
CA ARG A 16 6.00 -11.69 15.13
C ARG A 16 5.55 -10.80 13.96
N PRO A 17 4.24 -10.65 13.71
CA PRO A 17 3.73 -9.78 12.65
C PRO A 17 4.22 -8.32 12.69
N VAL A 18 4.57 -7.83 13.87
CA VAL A 18 5.06 -6.45 14.11
C VAL A 18 6.57 -6.31 13.95
N THR A 19 7.29 -7.42 13.82
CA THR A 19 8.74 -7.40 13.65
C THR A 19 9.08 -6.79 12.30
N PRO A 20 10.01 -5.81 12.25
CA PRO A 20 10.46 -5.24 10.99
C PRO A 20 11.18 -6.25 10.10
N ILE A 21 11.10 -6.01 8.80
CA ILE A 21 11.80 -6.79 7.78
C ILE A 21 12.98 -5.95 7.28
N ARG A 22 14.18 -6.54 7.36
CA ARG A 22 15.43 -6.06 6.74
C ARG A 22 16.44 -7.19 6.67
N ASP A 23 17.35 -7.14 5.70
CA ASP A 23 18.43 -8.13 5.53
C ASP A 23 17.94 -9.59 5.60
N ARG A 24 16.76 -9.84 5.02
CA ARG A 24 16.13 -11.16 4.99
C ARG A 24 16.26 -11.82 3.63
N THR A 25 16.35 -13.15 3.61
CA THR A 25 16.20 -13.94 2.38
C THR A 25 14.77 -13.85 1.87
N PHE A 26 14.51 -14.25 0.63
CA PHE A 26 13.16 -14.19 0.06
C PHE A 26 12.14 -14.95 0.90
N VAL A 27 12.49 -16.15 1.39
CA VAL A 27 11.57 -16.97 2.20
C VAL A 27 11.24 -16.30 3.54
N ASP A 28 12.16 -15.54 4.10
CA ASP A 28 11.99 -14.89 5.40
C ASP A 28 11.16 -13.60 5.30
N TRP A 29 11.41 -12.75 4.28
CA TRP A 29 10.63 -11.51 4.15
C TRP A 29 9.27 -11.70 3.47
N TRP A 30 9.19 -12.63 2.51
CA TRP A 30 7.97 -12.83 1.75
C TRP A 30 6.85 -13.35 2.64
N PHE A 31 5.74 -12.62 2.69
CA PHE A 31 4.65 -12.90 3.62
C PHE A 31 5.09 -12.98 5.09
N HIS A 32 6.19 -12.30 5.44
CA HIS A 32 6.78 -12.35 6.79
C HIS A 32 7.21 -13.79 7.20
N GLY A 33 7.45 -14.68 6.22
CA GLY A 33 7.72 -16.09 6.49
C GLY A 33 6.53 -16.84 7.10
N HIS A 34 5.30 -16.32 6.97
CA HIS A 34 4.09 -16.86 7.64
C HIS A 34 3.19 -17.70 6.74
N LEU A 35 3.62 -18.10 5.54
CA LEU A 35 2.79 -18.90 4.62
C LEU A 35 2.36 -20.26 5.20
N ASP A 36 3.11 -20.80 6.16
CA ASP A 36 2.78 -22.04 6.88
C ASP A 36 1.79 -21.83 8.04
N TYR A 37 1.42 -20.57 8.33
CA TYR A 37 0.47 -20.17 9.36
C TYR A 37 -0.73 -19.41 8.74
N PRO A 38 -1.51 -20.05 7.86
CA PRO A 38 -2.63 -19.39 7.18
C PRO A 38 -3.78 -19.04 8.15
N PRO A 39 -4.59 -18.02 7.84
CA PRO A 39 -5.85 -17.80 8.55
C PRO A 39 -6.86 -18.92 8.29
N HIS A 40 -7.97 -18.93 9.05
CA HIS A 40 -9.06 -19.87 8.77
C HIS A 40 -9.60 -19.65 7.33
N PRO A 41 -10.03 -20.70 6.59
CA PRO A 41 -10.40 -20.58 5.19
C PRO A 41 -11.52 -19.57 4.88
N THR A 42 -12.39 -19.30 5.84
CA THR A 42 -13.56 -18.41 5.71
C THR A 42 -13.28 -16.96 6.13
N ASP A 43 -12.11 -16.68 6.70
CA ASP A 43 -11.81 -15.37 7.25
C ASP A 43 -11.20 -14.50 6.15
N PHE A 44 -12.00 -13.57 5.63
CA PHE A 44 -11.60 -12.60 4.62
C PHE A 44 -11.69 -11.19 5.17
N PHE A 45 -10.72 -10.37 4.81
CA PHE A 45 -10.86 -8.92 4.91
C PHE A 45 -11.64 -8.42 3.68
N GLU A 46 -12.82 -7.86 3.93
CA GLU A 46 -13.73 -7.41 2.87
C GLU A 46 -13.32 -6.06 2.30
N LEU A 47 -13.28 -5.96 0.97
CA LEU A 47 -12.92 -4.77 0.20
C LEU A 47 -14.14 -4.29 -0.59
N PRO A 48 -14.98 -3.40 -0.03
CA PRO A 48 -16.18 -2.93 -0.70
C PRO A 48 -15.83 -1.93 -1.81
N ALA A 49 -16.01 -2.32 -3.07
CA ALA A 49 -15.72 -1.50 -4.24
C ALA A 49 -16.40 -0.12 -4.14
N GLY A 50 -15.60 0.94 -4.32
CA GLY A 50 -16.07 2.34 -4.28
C GLY A 50 -16.35 2.86 -2.88
N ARG A 51 -15.94 2.14 -1.84
CA ARG A 51 -16.13 2.51 -0.43
C ARG A 51 -14.84 2.35 0.36
N THR A 52 -14.90 2.77 1.62
CA THR A 52 -13.82 2.60 2.59
C THR A 52 -13.76 1.17 3.13
N ALA A 53 -12.54 0.63 3.22
CA ALA A 53 -12.19 -0.51 4.06
C ALA A 53 -11.31 -0.03 5.22
N THR A 54 -11.78 -0.15 6.46
CA THR A 54 -11.01 0.25 7.65
C THR A 54 -10.14 -0.91 8.12
N ALA A 55 -8.82 -0.70 8.19
CA ALA A 55 -7.86 -1.63 8.76
C ALA A 55 -7.48 -1.22 10.19
N GLU A 56 -7.01 -2.18 10.99
CA GLU A 56 -6.43 -1.93 12.32
C GLU A 56 -4.92 -2.12 12.28
N ILE A 57 -4.18 -1.05 12.58
CA ILE A 57 -2.72 -1.03 12.63
C ILE A 57 -2.30 -0.71 14.07
N ALA A 58 -1.53 -1.60 14.69
CA ALA A 58 -1.06 -1.40 16.05
C ALA A 58 0.25 -2.14 16.34
N CYS A 59 0.96 -1.71 17.38
CA CYS A 59 2.23 -2.33 17.80
C CYS A 59 2.06 -3.68 18.52
N ASP A 60 0.84 -4.03 18.93
CA ASP A 60 0.50 -5.31 19.54
C ASP A 60 -0.96 -5.65 19.24
N LYS A 61 -1.26 -6.94 19.09
CA LYS A 61 -2.64 -7.41 18.85
C LYS A 61 -3.59 -7.05 20.00
N GLY A 62 -3.08 -6.95 21.22
CA GLY A 62 -3.79 -6.49 22.41
C GLY A 62 -4.32 -5.06 22.31
N ALA A 63 -3.78 -4.24 21.41
CA ALA A 63 -4.26 -2.89 21.14
C ALA A 63 -5.35 -2.85 20.05
N THR A 64 -5.80 -3.99 19.52
CA THR A 64 -6.80 -4.07 18.43
C THR A 64 -8.11 -4.70 18.90
N SER A 65 -9.13 -4.73 18.03
CA SER A 65 -10.36 -5.50 18.28
C SER A 65 -10.10 -7.00 18.44
N TYR A 66 -8.95 -7.50 17.98
CA TYR A 66 -8.54 -8.91 18.09
C TYR A 66 -7.82 -9.24 19.42
N HIS A 67 -7.82 -8.32 20.39
CA HIS A 67 -7.16 -8.46 21.70
C HIS A 67 -7.51 -9.74 22.47
N ALA A 68 -8.69 -10.34 22.22
CA ALA A 68 -9.11 -11.57 22.89
C ALA A 68 -8.18 -12.76 22.61
N SER A 69 -7.39 -12.70 21.53
CA SER A 69 -6.36 -13.69 21.19
C SER A 69 -4.94 -13.21 21.49
N ALA A 70 -4.79 -12.09 22.21
CA ALA A 70 -3.52 -11.55 22.69
C ALA A 70 -3.33 -11.85 24.19
N PRO A 71 -2.11 -11.72 24.73
CA PRO A 71 -1.86 -11.91 26.16
C PRO A 71 -2.64 -10.96 27.08
N ALA A 72 -2.95 -9.75 26.60
CA ALA A 72 -3.69 -8.73 27.35
C ALA A 72 -4.47 -7.78 26.42
N ASP A 73 -5.54 -7.18 26.95
CA ASP A 73 -6.20 -6.01 26.33
C ASP A 73 -5.47 -4.75 26.78
N ILE A 74 -4.76 -4.10 25.87
CA ILE A 74 -3.98 -2.90 26.14
C ILE A 74 -4.54 -1.67 25.43
N ARG A 75 -5.75 -1.75 24.87
CA ARG A 75 -6.39 -0.62 24.18
C ARG A 75 -6.52 0.59 25.08
N ASP A 76 -6.17 1.76 24.55
CA ASP A 76 -6.41 3.03 25.21
C ASP A 76 -7.88 3.44 25.03
N ARG A 77 -8.62 3.46 26.13
CA ARG A 77 -10.05 3.82 26.14
C ARG A 77 -10.30 5.30 25.89
N ASN A 78 -9.32 6.15 26.20
CA ASN A 78 -9.42 7.60 26.04
C ASN A 78 -8.95 8.05 24.65
N ASN A 79 -8.11 7.24 24.01
CA ASN A 79 -7.67 7.46 22.64
C ASN A 79 -7.75 6.15 21.84
N PRO A 80 -8.92 5.81 21.28
CA PRO A 80 -9.08 4.57 20.51
C PRO A 80 -8.17 4.52 19.28
N ASP A 81 -7.71 5.66 18.74
CA ASP A 81 -6.82 5.71 17.58
C ASP A 81 -5.34 5.54 17.94
N ASN A 82 -4.99 5.33 19.20
CA ASN A 82 -3.60 5.13 19.60
C ASN A 82 -3.04 3.81 19.01
N VAL A 83 -2.06 3.93 18.11
CA VAL A 83 -1.37 2.82 17.44
C VAL A 83 -0.54 1.98 18.42
N CYS A 84 0.00 2.59 19.48
CA CYS A 84 0.74 1.86 20.51
C CYS A 84 0.52 2.45 21.91
N PRO A 85 -0.58 2.07 22.59
CA PRO A 85 -0.84 2.46 23.96
C PRO A 85 0.35 2.22 24.90
N GLY A 86 0.69 3.24 25.70
CA GLY A 86 1.79 3.17 26.66
C GLY A 86 3.20 3.36 26.08
N ARG A 87 3.33 3.67 24.78
CA ARG A 87 4.61 3.99 24.13
C ARG A 87 4.59 5.39 23.53
N GLY A 88 5.77 5.99 23.34
CA GLY A 88 5.90 7.28 22.69
C GLY A 88 5.79 7.16 21.16
N ILE A 89 5.80 8.30 20.48
CA ILE A 89 5.65 8.41 19.02
C ILE A 89 6.78 7.71 18.25
N GLU A 90 7.93 7.48 18.88
CA GLU A 90 9.03 6.71 18.31
C GLU A 90 8.64 5.28 17.99
N ALA A 91 7.65 4.70 18.68
CA ALA A 91 7.12 3.37 18.37
C ALA A 91 6.37 3.33 17.04
N PHE A 92 6.04 4.49 16.46
CA PHE A 92 5.40 4.63 15.15
C PHE A 92 6.43 4.98 14.06
N HIS A 93 7.71 5.06 14.41
CA HIS A 93 8.79 5.47 13.51
C HIS A 93 8.54 6.83 12.84
N THR A 94 8.09 7.80 13.64
CA THR A 94 7.86 9.18 13.19
C THR A 94 8.24 10.20 14.26
N THR A 95 8.55 11.42 13.84
CA THR A 95 8.70 12.59 14.72
C THR A 95 7.39 13.35 14.92
N GLY A 96 6.35 13.05 14.12
CA GLY A 96 5.03 13.65 14.21
C GLY A 96 4.17 13.37 12.98
N LYS A 97 2.93 13.87 12.97
CA LYS A 97 2.00 13.63 11.85
C LYS A 97 2.57 14.05 10.50
N ASP A 98 3.34 15.13 10.46
CA ASP A 98 3.90 15.69 9.21
C ASP A 98 5.14 14.92 8.70
N ASP A 99 5.61 13.91 9.45
CA ASP A 99 6.78 13.08 9.12
C ASP A 99 6.37 11.63 8.78
N VAL A 100 5.07 11.31 8.78
CA VAL A 100 4.62 10.00 8.28
C VAL A 100 4.68 9.94 6.75
N THR A 101 4.97 8.77 6.22
CA THR A 101 5.36 8.55 4.82
C THR A 101 4.36 7.68 4.03
N GLY A 102 3.21 7.40 4.65
CA GLY A 102 2.15 6.60 4.07
C GLY A 102 2.40 5.10 4.05
N CYS A 103 1.33 4.34 3.80
CA CYS A 103 1.34 2.90 3.64
C CYS A 103 0.33 2.49 2.56
N ALA A 104 0.37 1.22 2.15
CA ALA A 104 -0.44 0.73 1.05
C ALA A 104 -1.06 -0.63 1.33
N LEU A 105 -2.21 -0.87 0.69
CA LEU A 105 -2.76 -2.21 0.47
C LEU A 105 -2.53 -2.61 -0.98
N ALA A 106 -2.02 -3.82 -1.17
CA ALA A 106 -1.88 -4.45 -2.48
C ALA A 106 -2.69 -5.74 -2.58
N ILE A 107 -3.06 -6.10 -3.80
CA ILE A 107 -3.88 -7.27 -4.11
C ILE A 107 -3.25 -8.08 -5.24
N ALA A 108 -3.37 -9.40 -5.15
CA ALA A 108 -3.13 -10.36 -6.22
C ALA A 108 -4.38 -11.23 -6.39
N TYR A 109 -4.88 -11.35 -7.62
CA TYR A 109 -6.07 -12.14 -7.96
C TYR A 109 -5.75 -13.64 -8.05
N GLU A 110 -5.17 -14.16 -6.97
CA GLU A 110 -4.84 -15.57 -6.76
C GLU A 110 -5.25 -15.98 -5.35
N SER A 111 -5.96 -17.10 -5.27
CA SER A 111 -6.52 -17.66 -4.03
C SER A 111 -5.49 -18.41 -3.19
N ASP A 112 -4.47 -18.98 -3.84
CA ASP A 112 -3.38 -19.70 -3.19
C ASP A 112 -2.15 -18.78 -3.04
N ALA A 113 -1.93 -18.28 -1.82
CA ALA A 113 -0.82 -17.37 -1.54
C ALA A 113 0.57 -17.95 -1.87
N ARG A 114 0.73 -19.28 -1.99
CA ARG A 114 2.00 -19.89 -2.39
C ARG A 114 2.31 -19.74 -3.87
N LYS A 115 1.31 -19.42 -4.69
CA LYS A 115 1.47 -19.15 -6.13
C LYS A 115 1.71 -17.68 -6.43
N VAL A 116 1.36 -16.80 -5.49
CA VAL A 116 1.58 -15.36 -5.61
C VAL A 116 3.08 -15.09 -5.66
N LYS A 117 3.49 -14.27 -6.61
CA LYS A 117 4.84 -13.74 -6.74
C LYS A 117 4.83 -12.23 -6.40
N PRO A 118 5.99 -11.67 -6.01
CA PRO A 118 6.16 -10.22 -5.85
C PRO A 118 5.60 -9.40 -7.02
N GLU A 119 5.81 -9.85 -8.24
CA GLU A 119 5.38 -9.15 -9.45
C GLU A 119 3.86 -9.18 -9.68
N ASP A 120 3.11 -10.01 -8.95
CA ASP A 120 1.65 -10.14 -9.11
C ASP A 120 0.87 -9.13 -8.28
N PHE A 121 1.50 -8.54 -7.24
CA PHE A 121 0.84 -7.57 -6.38
C PHE A 121 0.69 -6.22 -7.06
N ALA A 122 -0.54 -5.72 -7.11
CA ALA A 122 -0.85 -4.35 -7.50
C ALA A 122 -1.34 -3.56 -6.28
N VAL A 123 -0.70 -2.43 -5.98
CA VAL A 123 -1.18 -1.49 -4.97
C VAL A 123 -2.49 -0.87 -5.46
N PHE A 124 -3.57 -1.05 -4.71
CA PHE A 124 -4.90 -0.57 -5.09
C PHE A 124 -5.42 0.55 -4.18
N SER A 125 -4.82 0.71 -2.99
CA SER A 125 -5.20 1.77 -2.05
C SER A 125 -4.01 2.21 -1.22
N VAL A 126 -3.91 3.51 -0.98
CA VAL A 126 -2.85 4.16 -0.21
C VAL A 126 -3.50 5.07 0.82
N ASN A 127 -2.88 5.16 1.99
CA ASN A 127 -3.17 6.22 2.96
C ASN A 127 -1.84 6.91 3.28
N GLN A 128 -1.69 8.18 2.89
CA GLN A 128 -0.44 8.92 3.08
C GLN A 128 -0.22 9.34 4.55
N THR A 129 -1.26 9.33 5.39
CA THR A 129 -1.19 9.62 6.83
C THR A 129 -1.12 8.34 7.68
N CYS A 130 -0.57 7.27 7.12
CA CYS A 130 -0.60 5.96 7.76
C CYS A 130 0.34 5.81 8.96
N VAL A 131 0.00 4.86 9.84
CA VAL A 131 0.66 4.59 11.13
C VAL A 131 0.60 5.81 12.07
N TRP A 132 -0.48 6.58 11.93
CA TRP A 132 -0.84 7.67 12.83
C TRP A 132 -2.11 7.34 13.63
N THR A 133 -3.09 6.71 13.00
CA THR A 133 -4.32 6.24 13.62
C THR A 133 -4.42 4.72 13.55
N ARG A 134 -4.86 4.09 14.65
CA ARG A 134 -5.08 2.63 14.69
C ARG A 134 -6.09 2.20 13.64
N PHE A 135 -7.23 2.88 13.58
CA PHE A 135 -8.19 2.69 12.51
C PHE A 135 -7.74 3.51 11.30
N THR A 136 -7.12 2.84 10.34
CA THR A 136 -6.65 3.45 9.09
C THR A 136 -7.58 3.06 7.96
N ASP A 137 -8.18 4.07 7.34
CA ASP A 137 -9.11 3.90 6.24
C ASP A 137 -8.37 3.79 4.89
N PHE A 138 -8.77 2.81 4.10
CA PHE A 138 -8.30 2.59 2.73
C PHE A 138 -9.47 2.68 1.77
N GLN A 139 -9.39 3.61 0.81
CA GLN A 139 -10.42 3.76 -0.22
C GLN A 139 -10.25 2.68 -1.28
N VAL A 140 -11.27 1.87 -1.51
CA VAL A 140 -11.25 0.79 -2.52
C VAL A 140 -11.74 1.36 -3.86
N PRO A 141 -10.99 1.21 -4.97
CA PRO A 141 -11.45 1.67 -6.28
C PRO A 141 -12.84 1.12 -6.64
N ALA A 142 -13.70 1.95 -7.22
CA ALA A 142 -15.07 1.56 -7.58
C ALA A 142 -15.13 0.44 -8.63
N ARG A 143 -14.08 0.34 -9.45
CA ARG A 143 -13.99 -0.58 -10.60
C ARG A 143 -13.27 -1.88 -10.27
N MET A 144 -13.06 -2.20 -8.98
CA MET A 144 -12.39 -3.44 -8.58
C MET A 144 -13.17 -4.67 -9.08
N PRO A 145 -12.55 -5.57 -9.85
CA PRO A 145 -13.19 -6.81 -10.27
C PRO A 145 -13.39 -7.79 -9.12
N SER A 146 -14.25 -8.77 -9.33
CA SER A 146 -14.50 -9.82 -8.33
C SER A 146 -13.28 -10.73 -8.20
N CYS A 147 -12.97 -11.13 -6.97
CA CYS A 147 -11.94 -12.13 -6.70
C CYS A 147 -12.33 -13.51 -7.26
N PRO A 148 -11.34 -14.39 -7.57
CA PRO A 148 -11.63 -15.75 -7.95
C PRO A 148 -12.28 -16.54 -6.80
N ARG A 149 -12.78 -17.73 -7.10
CA ARG A 149 -13.29 -18.64 -6.07
C ARG A 149 -12.19 -18.93 -5.05
N GLY A 150 -12.49 -18.73 -3.77
CA GLY A 150 -11.52 -18.85 -2.68
C GLY A 150 -10.92 -17.51 -2.21
N GLY A 151 -11.32 -16.40 -2.86
CA GLY A 151 -10.90 -15.04 -2.57
C GLY A 151 -9.57 -14.67 -3.24
N CYS A 152 -9.11 -13.45 -2.97
CA CYS A 152 -7.81 -12.96 -3.39
C CYS A 152 -6.81 -13.03 -2.22
N THR A 153 -5.54 -12.81 -2.57
CA THR A 153 -4.50 -12.58 -1.58
C THR A 153 -4.13 -11.10 -1.56
N CYS A 154 -4.12 -10.49 -0.38
CA CYS A 154 -3.73 -9.10 -0.18
C CYS A 154 -2.53 -9.00 0.76
N ALA A 155 -1.88 -7.85 0.76
CA ALA A 155 -0.85 -7.53 1.73
C ALA A 155 -0.86 -6.04 2.08
N PHE A 156 -0.59 -5.77 3.36
CA PHE A 156 -0.28 -4.43 3.87
C PHE A 156 1.22 -4.20 3.74
N PHE A 157 1.61 -3.00 3.32
CA PHE A 157 3.01 -2.58 3.22
C PHE A 157 3.21 -1.21 3.81
N TRP A 158 4.33 -1.02 4.51
CA TRP A 158 4.71 0.26 5.08
C TRP A 158 6.23 0.42 5.12
N ILE A 159 6.70 1.63 4.81
CA ILE A 159 8.08 2.08 4.97
C ILE A 159 8.01 3.47 5.59
N HIS A 160 8.75 3.68 6.68
CA HIS A 160 8.69 4.92 7.46
C HIS A 160 9.74 5.95 7.03
N SER A 161 9.66 7.13 7.63
CA SER A 161 10.67 8.20 7.47
C SER A 161 12.03 7.78 8.03
N SER A 162 13.10 8.17 7.37
CA SER A 162 14.47 7.99 7.87
C SER A 162 14.81 8.86 9.09
N ASN A 163 13.89 9.74 9.51
CA ASN A 163 14.09 10.62 10.67
C ASN A 163 13.83 9.94 12.02
N SER A 164 13.28 8.72 12.05
CA SER A 164 12.92 8.02 13.29
C SER A 164 13.00 6.51 13.14
N GLY A 165 13.95 5.89 13.84
CA GLY A 165 14.21 4.45 13.78
C GLY A 165 15.27 4.05 12.74
N ALA A 166 15.58 2.76 12.71
CA ALA A 166 16.49 2.17 11.72
C ALA A 166 15.74 1.82 10.43
N GLU A 167 16.47 1.60 9.35
CA GLU A 167 15.90 1.34 8.03
C GLU A 167 15.30 -0.05 7.91
N GLU A 168 13.98 -0.08 7.80
CA GLU A 168 13.17 -1.28 7.85
C GLU A 168 11.95 -1.14 6.93
N ASN A 169 11.41 -2.27 6.49
CA ASN A 169 10.13 -2.33 5.78
C ASN A 169 9.17 -3.27 6.49
N TYR A 170 7.87 -3.11 6.24
CA TYR A 170 6.84 -3.93 6.85
C TYR A 170 5.97 -4.56 5.79
N MET A 171 5.63 -5.83 5.99
CA MET A 171 4.72 -6.59 5.13
C MET A 171 3.87 -7.51 6.01
N ASN A 172 2.55 -7.48 5.81
CA ASN A 172 1.65 -8.48 6.40
C ASN A 172 0.66 -8.97 5.36
N GLY A 173 0.77 -10.25 4.98
CA GLY A 173 -0.14 -10.90 4.03
C GLY A 173 -1.45 -11.34 4.69
N PHE A 174 -2.56 -11.28 3.96
CA PHE A 174 -3.87 -11.73 4.42
C PHE A 174 -4.78 -12.18 3.27
N LYS A 175 -5.81 -12.97 3.59
CA LYS A 175 -6.87 -13.29 2.66
C LYS A 175 -7.85 -12.13 2.58
N CYS A 176 -8.22 -11.72 1.37
CA CYS A 176 -9.16 -10.63 1.13
C CYS A 176 -10.18 -11.00 0.06
N ASN A 177 -11.28 -10.26 0.01
CA ASN A 177 -12.30 -10.47 -1.00
C ASN A 177 -12.92 -9.13 -1.40
N VAL A 178 -13.17 -8.93 -2.70
CA VAL A 178 -13.84 -7.73 -3.21
C VAL A 178 -15.34 -7.94 -3.15
N THR A 179 -16.06 -7.00 -2.53
CA THR A 179 -17.53 -6.95 -2.49
C THR A 179 -18.05 -5.75 -3.27
N GLY A 180 -19.30 -5.83 -3.74
CA GLY A 180 -19.91 -4.73 -4.52
C GLY A 180 -19.30 -4.52 -5.91
N SER A 181 -18.51 -5.46 -6.41
CA SER A 181 -17.97 -5.43 -7.77
C SER A 181 -19.09 -5.52 -8.82
N THR A 182 -18.95 -4.78 -9.91
CA THR A 182 -19.88 -4.83 -11.04
C THR A 182 -19.45 -5.89 -12.06
N SER A 183 -20.41 -6.42 -12.83
CA SER A 183 -20.15 -7.50 -13.81
C SER A 183 -19.25 -7.08 -14.97
N ASP A 184 -19.13 -5.77 -15.22
CA ASP A 184 -18.33 -5.14 -16.27
C ASP A 184 -16.99 -4.59 -15.76
N ALA A 185 -16.63 -4.86 -14.50
CA ALA A 185 -15.37 -4.43 -13.92
C ALA A 185 -14.18 -5.03 -14.71
N ALA A 186 -13.33 -4.16 -15.23
CA ALA A 186 -12.15 -4.53 -15.98
C ALA A 186 -11.11 -5.21 -15.07
N ALA A 187 -10.33 -6.13 -15.65
CA ALA A 187 -9.20 -6.73 -14.96
C ALA A 187 -8.16 -5.67 -14.58
N LEU A 188 -7.39 -5.92 -13.53
CA LEU A 188 -6.20 -5.12 -13.24
C LEU A 188 -5.16 -5.31 -14.34
N ALA A 189 -4.48 -4.23 -14.72
CA ALA A 189 -3.30 -4.29 -15.55
C ALA A 189 -2.15 -4.96 -14.81
N THR A 190 -1.18 -5.53 -15.53
CA THR A 190 0.03 -6.08 -14.92
C THR A 190 0.81 -4.96 -14.22
N PRO A 191 1.06 -5.06 -12.90
CA PRO A 191 1.70 -4.00 -12.16
C PRO A 191 3.18 -3.86 -12.52
N LYS A 192 3.64 -2.62 -12.67
CA LYS A 192 5.03 -2.27 -12.98
C LYS A 192 5.75 -1.71 -11.75
N ILE A 193 7.08 -1.73 -11.77
CA ILE A 193 7.91 -1.19 -10.69
C ILE A 193 7.70 0.33 -10.59
N PRO A 194 7.35 0.89 -9.41
CA PRO A 194 7.22 2.33 -9.24
C PRO A 194 8.56 3.05 -9.44
N ARG A 195 8.50 4.32 -9.82
CA ARG A 195 9.71 5.14 -10.07
C ARG A 195 9.64 6.41 -9.25
N ARG A 196 10.76 6.79 -8.63
CA ARG A 196 10.91 8.08 -7.95
C ARG A 196 10.78 9.20 -8.98
N CYS A 197 9.65 9.87 -9.00
CA CYS A 197 9.31 10.87 -10.00
C CYS A 197 8.80 12.18 -9.43
N GLY A 198 8.21 12.18 -8.24
CA GLY A 198 7.79 13.41 -7.58
C GLY A 198 8.96 14.17 -6.96
N ALA A 199 8.67 15.40 -6.53
CA ALA A 199 9.62 16.26 -5.84
C ALA A 199 10.15 15.59 -4.56
N ASP A 200 11.42 15.87 -4.29
CA ASP A 200 12.18 15.37 -3.15
C ASP A 200 13.22 16.44 -2.75
N PRO A 201 12.78 17.48 -2.02
CA PRO A 201 13.64 18.60 -1.64
C PRO A 201 14.84 18.19 -0.78
N LEU A 202 14.71 17.15 0.05
CA LEU A 202 15.80 16.62 0.88
C LEU A 202 16.98 16.14 0.01
N ASN A 203 16.68 15.60 -1.17
CA ASN A 203 17.69 15.19 -2.15
C ASN A 203 17.86 16.18 -3.31
N LYS A 204 17.51 17.46 -3.09
CA LYS A 204 17.70 18.56 -4.05
C LYS A 204 16.96 18.38 -5.38
N LYS A 205 15.87 17.60 -5.39
CA LYS A 205 14.96 17.45 -6.54
C LYS A 205 13.72 18.27 -6.28
N MET A 206 13.72 19.53 -6.69
CA MET A 206 12.68 20.49 -6.30
C MET A 206 11.38 20.37 -7.12
N GLN A 207 11.39 19.59 -8.19
CA GLN A 207 10.28 19.49 -9.15
C GLN A 207 10.02 18.04 -9.51
N ASP A 208 8.75 17.75 -9.82
CA ASP A 208 8.34 16.47 -10.37
C ASP A 208 8.92 16.29 -11.78
N VAL A 209 9.25 15.05 -12.12
CA VAL A 209 9.60 14.60 -13.47
C VAL A 209 8.50 13.67 -13.95
N LEU A 210 7.35 14.25 -14.32
CA LEU A 210 6.12 13.50 -14.62
C LEU A 210 6.30 12.40 -15.66
N GLY A 211 7.09 12.66 -16.72
CA GLY A 211 7.40 11.63 -17.73
C GLY A 211 8.11 10.40 -17.16
N ASN A 212 8.82 10.54 -16.03
CA ASN A 212 9.52 9.44 -15.37
C ASN A 212 8.63 8.66 -14.38
N CYS A 213 7.40 9.12 -14.12
CA CYS A 213 6.47 8.42 -13.23
C CYS A 213 6.04 7.08 -13.82
N THR A 214 5.80 6.10 -12.93
CA THR A 214 5.04 4.91 -13.31
C THR A 214 3.56 5.21 -13.11
N TYR A 215 2.82 5.26 -14.21
CA TYR A 215 1.37 5.37 -14.22
C TYR A 215 0.74 3.99 -14.35
N GLY A 216 -0.52 3.88 -13.94
CA GLY A 216 -1.24 2.62 -13.88
C GLY A 216 -0.89 1.76 -12.68
N ALA A 217 -1.11 0.45 -12.85
CA ALA A 217 -0.87 -0.54 -11.82
C ALA A 217 0.61 -0.56 -11.41
N LYS A 218 0.84 -0.44 -10.10
CA LYS A 218 2.17 -0.34 -9.50
C LYS A 218 2.39 -1.46 -8.49
N GLN A 219 3.58 -2.04 -8.49
CA GLN A 219 4.01 -3.02 -7.49
C GLN A 219 4.25 -2.35 -6.13
N PRO A 220 4.16 -3.08 -5.02
CA PRO A 220 4.68 -2.64 -3.73
C PRO A 220 6.19 -2.40 -3.77
N PHE A 221 6.72 -1.75 -2.74
CA PHE A 221 8.15 -1.62 -2.53
C PHE A 221 8.70 -2.87 -1.84
N TYR A 222 9.67 -3.51 -2.48
CA TYR A 222 10.52 -4.54 -1.92
C TYR A 222 11.92 -3.94 -1.83
N TRP A 223 12.32 -3.60 -0.61
CA TRP A 223 13.49 -2.77 -0.33
C TRP A 223 14.26 -3.34 0.86
N PHE A 224 15.56 -3.07 0.96
CA PHE A 224 16.39 -3.39 2.14
C PHE A 224 16.44 -4.87 2.60
N ASN A 225 16.21 -5.81 1.67
CA ASN A 225 16.36 -7.25 1.90
C ASN A 225 17.56 -7.83 1.16
N LEU A 226 17.92 -9.09 1.41
CA LEU A 226 19.05 -9.74 0.74
C LEU A 226 18.70 -10.21 -0.68
N GLU A 227 17.42 -10.47 -0.95
CA GLU A 227 16.96 -11.08 -2.19
C GLU A 227 15.68 -10.42 -2.70
N ARG A 228 15.55 -10.33 -4.02
CA ARG A 228 14.32 -9.93 -4.75
C ARG A 228 13.77 -8.54 -4.41
N ASN A 229 14.65 -7.59 -4.11
CA ASN A 229 14.26 -6.17 -4.08
C ASN A 229 13.90 -5.67 -5.49
N ASN A 230 12.91 -4.78 -5.58
CA ASN A 230 12.62 -3.97 -6.76
C ASN A 230 13.01 -2.49 -6.56
N MET A 231 13.32 -2.10 -5.31
CA MET A 231 13.79 -0.78 -4.91
C MET A 231 15.24 -0.85 -4.41
N PHE A 232 16.06 0.15 -4.74
CA PHE A 232 17.50 0.16 -4.49
C PHE A 232 18.00 1.48 -3.89
N GLU A 233 17.08 2.24 -3.31
CA GLU A 233 17.34 3.49 -2.64
C GLU A 233 18.23 3.28 -1.41
N GLY A 234 19.02 4.31 -1.07
CA GLY A 234 19.83 4.30 0.13
C GLY A 234 19.01 4.50 1.41
N ALA A 235 19.62 4.15 2.54
CA ALA A 235 19.04 4.21 3.87
C ALA A 235 18.38 5.56 4.23
N PHE A 236 19.02 6.68 3.84
CA PHE A 236 18.53 8.04 4.10
C PHE A 236 17.59 8.59 3.03
N SER A 237 17.13 7.75 2.09
CA SER A 237 16.21 8.16 1.02
C SER A 237 15.23 7.04 0.66
N PRO A 238 14.56 6.43 1.64
CA PRO A 238 13.75 5.24 1.42
C PRO A 238 12.65 5.47 0.36
N PRO A 239 12.17 4.42 -0.31
CA PRO A 239 10.96 4.50 -1.11
C PRO A 239 9.75 4.59 -0.19
N VAL A 240 8.80 5.48 -0.50
CA VAL A 240 7.67 5.82 0.39
C VAL A 240 6.36 5.89 -0.40
N TYR A 241 5.26 5.52 0.24
CA TYR A 241 3.94 5.39 -0.39
C TYR A 241 3.24 6.75 -0.46
N ASN A 242 3.80 7.66 -1.25
CA ASN A 242 3.26 9.00 -1.47
C ASN A 242 3.53 9.49 -2.91
N ASP A 243 3.25 10.77 -3.15
CA ASP A 243 3.37 11.44 -4.45
C ASP A 243 4.78 11.32 -5.06
N MET A 244 5.83 11.14 -4.25
CA MET A 244 7.20 10.96 -4.71
C MET A 244 7.36 9.76 -5.66
N TYR A 245 6.52 8.73 -5.51
CA TYR A 245 6.48 7.54 -6.34
C TYR A 245 5.17 7.42 -7.14
N ASN A 246 4.44 8.53 -7.30
CA ASN A 246 3.14 8.57 -7.97
C ASN A 246 2.09 7.65 -7.30
N PHE A 247 2.18 7.51 -5.97
CA PHE A 247 1.15 6.89 -5.14
C PHE A 247 0.27 7.97 -4.53
N LEU A 248 -0.80 8.32 -5.22
CA LEU A 248 -1.76 9.31 -4.76
C LEU A 248 -2.47 8.81 -3.50
N ASP A 249 -2.84 9.73 -2.61
CA ASP A 249 -3.63 9.39 -1.43
C ASP A 249 -5.01 8.81 -1.82
N GLY A 250 -5.45 7.75 -1.13
CA GLY A 250 -6.69 7.05 -1.40
C GLY A 250 -6.61 5.95 -2.47
N ALA A 251 -7.70 5.79 -3.23
CA ALA A 251 -7.89 4.70 -4.18
C ALA A 251 -7.04 4.90 -5.44
N GLN A 252 -6.34 3.85 -5.87
CA GLN A 252 -5.59 3.85 -7.12
C GLN A 252 -6.53 3.48 -8.28
N ASN A 253 -7.12 4.49 -8.92
CA ASN A 253 -8.20 4.30 -9.90
C ASN A 253 -7.71 4.05 -11.34
N ASP A 254 -6.41 4.12 -11.59
CA ASP A 254 -5.77 3.99 -12.90
C ASP A 254 -5.17 2.59 -13.15
N ILE A 255 -5.43 1.63 -12.27
CA ILE A 255 -4.76 0.32 -12.27
C ILE A 255 -5.36 -0.73 -13.21
N PHE A 256 -6.34 -0.36 -14.04
CA PHE A 256 -7.10 -1.30 -14.87
C PHE A 256 -6.57 -1.37 -16.30
N VAL A 257 -6.80 -2.49 -16.99
CA VAL A 257 -6.33 -2.70 -18.38
C VAL A 257 -6.86 -1.66 -19.37
N ASP A 258 -7.98 -1.02 -19.04
CA ASP A 258 -8.67 -0.03 -19.87
C ASP A 258 -8.60 1.38 -19.27
N SER A 259 -7.72 1.63 -18.29
CA SER A 259 -7.57 2.96 -17.68
C SER A 259 -6.96 4.01 -18.63
N TYR A 260 -6.21 3.58 -19.66
CA TYR A 260 -5.46 4.47 -20.53
C TYR A 260 -5.69 4.15 -22.02
N ASP A 261 -5.93 5.19 -22.82
CA ASP A 261 -5.90 5.11 -24.28
C ASP A 261 -4.45 5.10 -24.80
N SER A 262 -3.54 5.76 -24.06
CA SER A 262 -2.11 5.77 -24.34
C SER A 262 -1.32 5.81 -23.05
N LEU A 263 -0.43 4.83 -22.87
CA LEU A 263 0.46 4.71 -21.72
C LEU A 263 1.91 4.52 -22.22
N PRO A 264 2.63 5.62 -22.49
CA PRO A 264 4.02 5.54 -22.93
C PRO A 264 4.93 4.99 -21.83
N ASP A 265 6.05 4.39 -22.23
CA ASP A 265 7.05 3.92 -21.27
C ASP A 265 7.70 5.11 -20.53
N PRO A 266 7.90 5.02 -19.20
CA PRO A 266 8.42 6.13 -18.41
C PRO A 266 9.84 6.54 -18.82
N SER A 267 10.05 7.84 -19.05
CA SER A 267 11.37 8.44 -19.21
C SER A 267 11.33 9.94 -18.86
N PRO A 268 12.46 10.59 -18.53
CA PRO A 268 12.47 12.02 -18.20
C PRO A 268 11.89 12.96 -19.27
N VAL A 269 11.76 12.49 -20.52
CA VAL A 269 11.22 13.24 -21.67
C VAL A 269 9.96 12.61 -22.27
N ALA A 270 9.41 11.57 -21.62
CA ALA A 270 8.18 10.92 -22.09
C ALA A 270 7.00 11.89 -22.00
N LEU A 271 6.07 11.76 -22.94
CA LEU A 271 4.75 12.38 -22.83
C LEU A 271 4.01 11.79 -21.63
N VAL A 272 3.13 12.59 -21.03
CA VAL A 272 2.23 12.08 -19.98
C VAL A 272 1.15 11.16 -20.60
N PRO A 273 0.66 10.15 -19.86
CA PRO A 273 -0.37 9.25 -20.37
C PRO A 273 -1.70 9.96 -20.67
N ILE A 274 -2.49 9.35 -21.55
CA ILE A 274 -3.84 9.78 -21.90
C ILE A 274 -4.83 8.78 -21.29
N LEU A 275 -5.64 9.25 -20.34
CA LEU A 275 -6.69 8.44 -19.71
C LEU A 275 -7.75 8.07 -20.74
N ALA A 276 -8.21 6.83 -20.69
CA ALA A 276 -9.35 6.40 -21.49
C ALA A 276 -10.62 7.09 -21.02
N ASN A 277 -11.46 7.50 -21.97
CA ASN A 277 -12.75 8.11 -21.65
C ASN A 277 -13.76 7.01 -21.28
N THR A 278 -13.65 6.44 -20.07
CA THR A 278 -14.57 5.41 -19.60
C THR A 278 -15.92 6.05 -19.27
N THR A 279 -16.81 6.10 -20.26
CA THR A 279 -18.21 6.48 -20.03
C THR A 279 -18.89 5.43 -19.17
N MET A 280 -19.08 5.72 -17.88
CA MET A 280 -20.02 4.93 -17.08
C MET A 280 -21.43 5.25 -17.52
N SER A 281 -22.15 4.22 -17.99
CA SER A 281 -23.59 4.24 -18.13
C SER A 281 -24.23 4.23 -16.74
N SER A 282 -24.41 5.40 -16.13
CA SER A 282 -25.39 5.60 -15.07
C SER A 282 -25.87 7.05 -15.08
N GLY A 283 -27.17 7.25 -15.26
CA GLY A 283 -27.79 8.57 -15.24
C GLY A 283 -27.75 9.25 -13.86
N TYR A 284 -27.78 10.58 -13.90
CA TYR A 284 -27.70 11.57 -12.80
C TYR A 284 -26.34 11.64 -12.09
N ASP A 285 -25.70 12.79 -11.85
CA ASP A 285 -26.13 14.19 -11.79
C ASP A 285 -24.92 15.08 -12.14
N THR A 286 -25.15 16.16 -12.89
CA THR A 286 -24.12 17.14 -13.25
C THR A 286 -23.76 17.99 -12.03
N THR A 287 -22.64 17.68 -11.36
CA THR A 287 -21.76 18.65 -10.67
C THR A 287 -20.57 17.92 -10.03
N ALA A 288 -19.49 17.72 -10.79
CA ALA A 288 -18.17 17.52 -10.21
C ALA A 288 -17.10 18.13 -11.11
N GLN A 289 -16.36 19.04 -10.49
CA GLN A 289 -15.35 19.95 -11.02
C GLN A 289 -14.30 19.26 -11.91
N GLY A 290 -13.95 19.96 -12.98
CA GLY A 290 -12.90 19.54 -13.90
C GLY A 290 -11.57 19.36 -13.21
N LEU A 291 -10.94 18.22 -13.50
CA LEU A 291 -9.53 17.99 -13.26
C LEU A 291 -8.75 18.95 -14.17
N VAL A 292 -8.36 20.10 -13.63
CA VAL A 292 -7.41 21.00 -14.30
C VAL A 292 -6.05 20.32 -14.22
N VAL A 293 -5.62 19.74 -15.34
CA VAL A 293 -4.20 19.55 -15.61
C VAL A 293 -3.58 20.94 -15.54
N LYS A 294 -2.83 21.24 -14.48
CA LYS A 294 -2.01 22.45 -14.42
C LYS A 294 -0.93 22.34 -15.51
N SER A 295 -1.23 22.86 -16.70
CA SER A 295 -0.22 23.24 -17.66
C SER A 295 0.54 24.43 -17.08
N ILE A 296 1.81 24.21 -16.70
CA ILE A 296 2.72 25.30 -16.38
C ILE A 296 3.11 25.93 -17.71
N GLY A 297 2.72 27.19 -17.89
CA GLY A 297 3.09 27.99 -19.05
C GLY A 297 4.60 28.18 -19.13
N TYR A 298 5.11 28.04 -20.35
CA TYR A 298 6.40 28.55 -20.77
C TYR A 298 6.47 30.05 -20.46
N VAL A 299 7.46 30.48 -19.69
CA VAL A 299 7.84 31.89 -19.59
C VAL A 299 9.11 32.04 -20.40
N ASP A 300 8.98 32.54 -21.63
CA ASP A 300 10.10 33.13 -22.35
C ASP A 300 10.50 34.44 -21.65
N GLY A 301 11.79 34.60 -21.40
CA GLY A 301 12.36 35.83 -20.85
C GLY A 301 13.76 36.05 -21.41
N TYR A 302 13.87 37.08 -22.25
CA TYR A 302 15.10 37.77 -22.64
C TYR A 302 15.84 38.34 -21.43
#